data_AF-A0A1H4HF75-F1
#
_entry.id   AF-A0A1H4HF75-F1
#
_cell.length_a   1.000
_cell.length_b   1.000
_cell.length_c   1.000
_cell.angle_alpha   90.00
_cell.angle_beta   90.00
_cell.angle_gamma   90.00
#
_symmetry.space_group_name_H-M   'P 1'
#
loop_
_entity.id
_entity.type
_entity.pdbx_description
1 polymer ?
#
loop_
_entity_poly.entity_id
_entity_poly.type
_entity_poly.pdbx_seq_one_letter_code
_entity_poly.pdbx_strand_id
1 'polypeptide(L)'
;MEMERAKQLLIGTDRKEQLFLSNVWSIAAFGLFMLFTFTVAGTDTALRVMVILTEVIGVLALGAAIFGILYLSGEQQWFSIANVSFLSVWVIFAIGYEIGLSEPMNNYWLLFITYYIFFIASIVFIRLAYTRIAGVYKVVPPVFMFVNALLTVYMAFLNMWWALTT
;
A
#
# COMPACT_ATOMS: atom_id res chain seq x y z
N MET A 1 -16.58 32.70 5.11
CA MET A 1 -17.59 32.04 4.25
C MET A 1 -17.15 30.69 3.68
N GLU A 2 -16.23 30.58 2.71
CA GLU A 2 -15.84 29.23 2.19
C GLU A 2 -15.09 28.38 3.22
N MET A 3 -14.22 29.00 4.01
CA MET A 3 -13.50 28.35 5.11
C MET A 3 -14.42 27.91 6.26
N GLU A 4 -15.57 28.58 6.43
CA GLU A 4 -16.61 28.19 7.40
C GLU A 4 -17.51 27.09 6.87
N ARG A 5 -17.80 27.05 5.56
CA ARG A 5 -18.47 25.91 4.91
C ARG A 5 -17.60 24.65 4.93
N ALA A 6 -16.30 24.78 4.66
CA ALA A 6 -15.36 23.67 4.78
C ALA A 6 -15.25 23.17 6.23
N LYS A 7 -15.21 24.08 7.21
CA LYS A 7 -15.30 23.72 8.63
C LYS A 7 -16.63 23.06 8.98
N GLN A 8 -17.77 23.54 8.49
CA GLN A 8 -19.08 22.92 8.75
C GLN A 8 -19.23 21.52 8.12
N LEU A 9 -18.64 21.28 6.94
CA LEU A 9 -18.56 19.95 6.31
C LEU A 9 -17.67 18.97 7.11
N LEU A 10 -16.57 19.47 7.69
CA LEU A 10 -15.67 18.70 8.55
C LEU A 10 -16.15 18.57 10.01
N ILE A 11 -17.08 19.42 10.46
CA ILE A 11 -17.66 19.36 11.82
C ILE A 11 -18.95 18.52 11.84
N GLY A 12 -19.61 18.35 10.68
CA GLY A 12 -20.86 17.59 10.54
C GLY A 12 -20.72 16.13 10.06
N THR A 13 -19.52 15.70 9.66
CA THR A 13 -19.26 14.30 9.25
C THR A 13 -19.02 13.43 10.48
N ASP A 14 -19.70 12.27 10.57
CA ASP A 14 -19.46 11.30 11.65
C ASP A 14 -17.97 10.94 11.68
N ARG A 15 -17.38 10.79 12.87
CA ARG A 15 -15.96 10.45 13.05
C ARG A 15 -15.57 9.18 12.28
N LYS A 16 -16.52 8.24 12.12
CA LYS A 16 -16.36 7.03 11.29
C LYS A 16 -16.25 7.35 9.80
N GLU A 17 -17.06 8.28 9.31
CA GLU A 17 -17.03 8.73 7.92
C GLU A 17 -15.70 9.43 7.59
N GLN A 18 -15.20 10.27 8.49
CA GLN A 18 -13.89 10.91 8.34
C GLN A 18 -12.75 9.89 8.28
N LEU A 19 -12.80 8.87 9.15
CA LEU A 19 -11.82 7.80 9.13
C LEU A 19 -11.87 6.98 7.84
N PHE A 20 -13.08 6.65 7.37
CA PHE A 20 -13.26 5.94 6.10
C PHE A 20 -12.72 6.76 4.92
N LEU A 21 -13.06 8.05 4.85
CA LEU A 21 -12.54 8.95 3.82
C LEU A 21 -11.03 9.06 3.90
N SER A 22 -10.45 9.21 5.10
CA SER A 22 -8.99 9.24 5.29
C SER A 22 -8.32 7.98 4.72
N ASN A 23 -8.92 6.81 4.93
CA ASN A 23 -8.42 5.56 4.36
C ASN A 23 -8.49 5.54 2.82
N VAL A 24 -9.58 6.01 2.23
CA VAL A 24 -9.75 6.12 0.78
C VAL A 24 -8.76 7.11 0.15
N TRP A 25 -8.63 8.30 0.73
CA TRP A 25 -7.76 9.36 0.20
C TRP A 25 -6.29 9.01 0.34
N SER A 26 -5.89 8.42 1.46
CA SER A 26 -4.49 8.03 1.68
C SER A 26 -4.04 6.92 0.72
N ILE A 27 -4.89 5.91 0.46
CA ILE A 27 -4.53 4.86 -0.51
C ILE A 27 -4.54 5.37 -1.96
N ALA A 28 -5.43 6.31 -2.30
CA ALA A 28 -5.43 6.96 -3.60
C ALA A 28 -4.18 7.84 -3.79
N ALA A 29 -3.80 8.62 -2.78
CA ALA A 29 -2.58 9.40 -2.78
C ALA A 29 -1.36 8.49 -2.93
N PHE A 30 -1.28 7.40 -2.16
CA PHE A 30 -0.20 6.41 -2.27
C PHE A 30 -0.06 5.90 -3.72
N GLY A 31 -1.17 5.49 -4.36
CA GLY A 31 -1.16 5.05 -5.75
C GLY A 31 -0.71 6.14 -6.73
N LEU A 32 -1.09 7.40 -6.49
CA LEU A 32 -0.68 8.53 -7.33
C LEU A 32 0.83 8.82 -7.21
N PHE A 33 1.39 8.79 -6.00
CA PHE A 33 2.82 8.99 -5.79
C PHE A 33 3.65 7.82 -6.35
N MET A 34 3.18 6.58 -6.21
CA MET A 34 3.74 5.40 -6.90
C MET A 34 3.76 5.55 -8.42
N LEU A 35 2.78 6.23 -9.02
CA LEU A 35 2.78 6.47 -10.47
C LEU A 35 3.76 7.59 -10.85
N PHE A 36 3.86 8.63 -10.02
CA PHE A 36 4.79 9.73 -10.26
C PHE A 36 6.25 9.34 -10.12
N THR A 37 6.61 8.31 -9.35
CA THR A 37 8.00 7.82 -9.35
C THR A 37 8.47 7.39 -10.75
N PHE A 38 7.57 6.90 -11.61
CA PHE A 38 7.91 6.54 -13.00
C PHE A 38 8.14 7.76 -13.90
N THR A 39 7.48 8.89 -13.64
CA THR A 39 7.62 10.09 -14.48
C THR A 39 8.93 10.83 -14.22
N VAL A 40 9.52 10.65 -13.03
CA VAL A 40 10.78 11.29 -12.62
C VAL A 40 11.99 10.35 -12.61
N ALA A 41 11.82 9.09 -13.04
CA ALA A 41 12.84 8.04 -13.01
C ALA A 41 14.16 8.40 -13.72
N GLY A 42 14.16 9.38 -14.63
CA GLY A 42 15.36 9.88 -15.32
C GLY A 42 16.17 10.94 -14.55
N THR A 43 15.77 11.29 -13.32
CA THR A 43 16.41 12.35 -12.52
C THR A 43 16.58 11.89 -11.07
N ASP A 44 17.82 11.57 -10.67
CA ASP A 44 18.14 10.93 -9.39
C ASP A 44 17.57 11.66 -8.17
N THR A 45 17.71 12.98 -8.12
CA THR A 45 17.23 13.78 -6.98
C THR A 45 15.70 13.78 -6.89
N ALA A 46 15.01 13.94 -8.03
CA ALA A 46 13.54 13.97 -8.03
C ALA A 46 12.96 12.57 -7.79
N LEU A 47 13.59 11.52 -8.32
CA LEU A 47 13.25 10.13 -8.03
C LEU A 47 13.34 9.85 -6.53
N ARG A 48 14.45 10.23 -5.90
CA ARG A 48 14.64 10.01 -4.45
C ARG A 48 13.58 10.70 -3.62
N VAL A 49 13.23 11.96 -3.95
CA VAL A 49 12.16 12.69 -3.25
C VAL A 49 10.81 12.00 -3.43
N MET A 50 10.49 11.54 -4.65
CA MET A 50 9.21 10.85 -4.90
C MET A 50 9.13 9.49 -4.19
N VAL A 51 10.23 8.75 -4.09
CA VAL A 51 10.29 7.51 -3.30
C VAL A 51 10.00 7.81 -1.83
N ILE A 52 10.67 8.78 -1.23
CA ILE A 52 10.45 9.16 0.18
C ILE A 52 9.00 9.61 0.42
N LEU A 53 8.42 10.41 -0.48
CA LEU A 53 7.01 10.83 -0.36
C LEU A 53 6.06 9.63 -0.46
N THR A 54 6.34 8.70 -1.37
CA THR A 54 5.58 7.46 -1.52
C THR A 54 5.63 6.64 -0.23
N GLU A 55 6.81 6.52 0.38
CA GLU A 55 7.00 5.79 1.64
C GLU A 55 6.23 6.41 2.80
N VAL A 56 6.37 7.73 3.00
CA VAL A 56 5.67 8.47 4.06
C VAL A 56 4.15 8.30 3.89
N ILE A 57 3.64 8.48 2.68
CA ILE A 57 2.20 8.33 2.40
C ILE A 57 1.77 6.88 2.55
N GLY A 58 2.59 5.91 2.16
CA GLY A 58 2.33 4.48 2.35
C GLY A 58 2.17 4.11 3.83
N VAL A 59 3.05 4.63 4.69
CA VAL A 59 2.95 4.45 6.15
C VAL A 59 1.70 5.10 6.72
N LEU A 60 1.37 6.32 6.28
CA LEU A 60 0.14 7.02 6.70
C LEU A 60 -1.12 6.25 6.25
N ALA A 61 -1.13 5.74 5.02
CA ALA A 61 -2.22 4.93 4.49
C ALA A 61 -2.37 3.62 5.28
N LEU A 62 -1.26 2.98 5.64
CA LEU A 62 -1.28 1.79 6.47
C LEU A 62 -1.86 2.08 7.86
N GLY A 63 -1.45 3.19 8.48
CA GLY A 63 -2.02 3.65 9.73
C GLY A 63 -3.53 3.86 9.64
N ALA A 64 -4.00 4.62 8.66
CA ALA A 64 -5.42 4.88 8.42
C ALA A 64 -6.21 3.57 8.21
N ALA A 65 -5.65 2.63 7.45
CA ALA A 65 -6.27 1.33 7.20
C ALA A 65 -6.33 0.47 8.48
N ILE A 66 -5.28 0.43 9.31
CA ILE A 66 -5.29 -0.27 10.60
C ILE A 66 -6.38 0.31 11.52
N PHE A 67 -6.45 1.63 11.64
CA PHE A 67 -7.53 2.29 12.38
C PHE A 67 -8.90 1.94 11.78
N GLY A 68 -9.02 1.89 10.46
CA GLY A 68 -10.23 1.48 9.76
C GLY A 68 -10.70 0.07 10.15
N ILE A 69 -9.78 -0.88 10.32
CA ILE A 69 -10.11 -2.25 10.77
C ILE A 69 -10.70 -2.25 12.18
N LEU A 70 -10.15 -1.42 13.07
CA LEU A 70 -10.51 -1.40 14.50
C LEU A 70 -11.83 -0.66 14.78
N TYR A 71 -12.15 0.39 14.00
CA TYR A 71 -13.24 1.32 14.32
C TYR A 71 -14.41 1.33 13.32
N LEU A 72 -14.24 0.78 12.11
CA LEU A 72 -15.29 0.68 11.10
C LEU A 72 -15.94 -0.72 11.12
N SER A 73 -17.12 -0.84 10.53
CA SER A 73 -17.87 -2.09 10.46
C SER A 73 -18.41 -2.34 9.06
N GLY A 74 -18.67 -3.61 8.73
CA GLY A 74 -19.25 -4.00 7.45
C GLY A 74 -18.29 -3.73 6.28
N GLU A 75 -18.81 -3.20 5.17
CA GLU A 75 -18.06 -2.98 3.93
C GLU A 75 -16.81 -2.10 4.12
N GLN A 76 -16.90 -1.03 4.91
CA GLN A 76 -15.79 -0.11 5.16
C GLN A 76 -14.63 -0.79 5.92
N GLN A 77 -14.94 -1.73 6.80
CA GLN A 77 -13.95 -2.54 7.48
C GLN A 77 -13.22 -3.47 6.49
N TRP A 78 -13.97 -4.11 5.58
CA TRP A 78 -13.39 -4.97 4.55
C TRP A 78 -12.53 -4.21 3.54
N PHE A 79 -12.90 -2.97 3.21
CA PHE A 79 -12.05 -2.06 2.45
C PHE A 79 -10.72 -1.81 3.18
N SER A 80 -10.78 -1.58 4.49
CA SER A 80 -9.60 -1.38 5.32
C SER A 80 -8.72 -2.63 5.40
N ILE A 81 -9.32 -3.82 5.48
CA ILE A 81 -8.60 -5.10 5.40
C ILE A 81 -7.90 -5.25 4.06
N ALA A 82 -8.55 -4.90 2.94
CA ALA A 82 -7.92 -4.94 1.61
C ALA A 82 -6.70 -4.01 1.55
N ASN A 83 -6.81 -2.78 2.08
CA ASN A 83 -5.72 -1.81 2.11
C ASN A 83 -4.53 -2.31 2.95
N VAL A 84 -4.76 -2.81 4.16
CA VAL A 84 -3.68 -3.38 5.00
C VAL A 84 -3.03 -4.58 4.31
N SER A 85 -3.84 -5.45 3.72
CA SER A 85 -3.35 -6.64 3.01
C SER A 85 -2.44 -6.26 1.84
N PHE A 86 -2.82 -5.26 1.05
CA PHE A 86 -2.01 -4.73 -0.03
C PHE A 86 -0.72 -4.07 0.49
N LEU A 87 -0.85 -3.10 1.41
CA LEU A 87 0.28 -2.33 1.91
C LEU A 87 1.29 -3.19 2.68
N SER A 88 0.86 -4.27 3.31
CA SER A 88 1.79 -5.18 4.01
C SER A 88 2.80 -5.84 3.07
N VAL A 89 2.39 -6.19 1.85
CA VAL A 89 3.28 -6.71 0.81
C VAL A 89 4.23 -5.62 0.33
N TRP A 90 3.70 -4.41 0.12
CA TRP A 90 4.49 -3.25 -0.28
C TRP A 90 5.55 -2.87 0.78
N VAL A 91 5.23 -2.90 2.08
CA VAL A 91 6.18 -2.59 3.15
C VAL A 91 7.38 -3.53 3.11
N ILE A 92 7.16 -4.83 2.96
CA ILE A 92 8.25 -5.82 2.89
C ILE A 92 9.09 -5.58 1.64
N PHE A 93 8.43 -5.26 0.52
CA PHE A 93 9.11 -4.87 -0.71
C PHE A 93 9.99 -3.62 -0.52
N ALA A 94 9.46 -2.56 0.11
CA ALA A 94 10.19 -1.31 0.35
C ALA A 94 11.43 -1.54 1.24
N ILE A 95 11.29 -2.33 2.30
CA ILE A 95 12.41 -2.76 3.15
C ILE A 95 13.45 -3.51 2.31
N GLY A 96 13.01 -4.43 1.46
CA GLY A 96 13.88 -5.18 0.56
C GLY A 96 14.64 -4.31 -0.43
N TYR A 97 13.97 -3.31 -1.00
CA TYR A 97 14.56 -2.34 -1.92
C TYR A 97 15.67 -1.51 -1.25
N GLU A 98 15.43 -0.98 -0.06
CA GLU A 98 16.42 -0.18 0.68
C GLU A 98 17.65 -1.00 1.09
N ILE A 99 17.44 -2.23 1.54
CA ILE A 99 18.54 -3.12 1.92
C ILE A 99 19.29 -3.64 0.68
N GLY A 100 18.57 -3.99 -0.37
CA GLY A 100 19.12 -4.80 -1.46
C GLY A 100 19.91 -4.10 -2.53
N LEU A 101 19.91 -2.77 -2.53
CA LEU A 101 20.80 -1.99 -3.37
C LEU A 101 22.14 -1.66 -2.71
N SER A 102 22.27 -1.87 -1.39
CA SER A 102 23.39 -1.35 -0.61
C SER A 102 24.35 -2.41 -0.07
N GLU A 103 23.90 -3.63 0.26
CA GLU A 103 24.78 -4.64 0.88
C GLU A 103 24.47 -6.10 0.48
N PRO A 104 25.48 -6.98 0.37
CA PRO A 104 25.27 -8.42 0.29
C PRO A 104 24.70 -8.93 1.63
N MET A 105 23.40 -9.24 1.65
CA MET A 105 22.77 -9.90 2.79
C MET A 105 23.09 -11.40 2.79
N ASN A 106 23.84 -11.88 3.78
CA ASN A 106 24.03 -13.32 4.03
C ASN A 106 22.70 -14.08 4.23
N ASN A 107 21.61 -13.39 4.60
CA ASN A 107 20.31 -13.98 4.88
C ASN A 107 19.19 -13.43 3.98
N TYR A 108 19.48 -13.09 2.72
CA TYR A 108 18.49 -12.54 1.78
C TYR A 108 17.23 -13.44 1.65
N TRP A 109 17.40 -14.76 1.81
CA TRP A 109 16.31 -15.74 1.77
C TRP A 109 15.20 -15.46 2.79
N LEU A 110 15.53 -14.86 3.96
CA LEU A 110 14.56 -14.52 5.00
C LEU A 110 13.57 -13.46 4.50
N LEU A 111 14.06 -12.47 3.74
CA LEU A 111 13.22 -11.43 3.14
C LEU A 111 12.23 -12.06 2.15
N PHE A 112 12.67 -13.00 1.31
CA PHE A 112 11.80 -13.67 0.34
C PHE A 112 10.76 -14.55 1.01
N ILE A 113 11.13 -15.34 2.01
CA ILE A 113 10.16 -16.14 2.77
C ILE A 113 9.11 -15.23 3.41
N THR A 114 9.54 -14.14 4.05
CA THR A 114 8.64 -13.16 4.67
C THR A 114 7.72 -12.54 3.61
N TYR A 115 8.26 -12.14 2.47
CA TYR A 115 7.50 -11.59 1.35
C TYR A 115 6.42 -12.56 0.86
N TYR A 116 6.77 -13.83 0.60
CA TYR A 116 5.82 -14.82 0.08
C TYR A 116 4.70 -15.15 1.07
N ILE A 117 5.01 -15.23 2.38
CA ILE A 117 3.98 -15.43 3.41
C ILE A 117 2.96 -14.29 3.37
N PHE A 118 3.45 -13.04 3.35
CA PHE A 118 2.57 -11.87 3.31
C PHE A 118 1.84 -11.73 1.98
N PHE A 119 2.47 -12.08 0.86
CA PHE A 119 1.83 -12.08 -0.46
C PHE A 119 0.67 -13.08 -0.53
N ILE A 120 0.87 -14.31 -0.06
CA ILE A 120 -0.20 -15.34 -0.01
C ILE A 120 -1.32 -14.89 0.93
N ALA A 121 -0.98 -14.41 2.13
CA ALA A 121 -1.98 -13.88 3.06
C ALA A 121 -2.76 -12.72 2.43
N SER A 122 -2.07 -11.82 1.74
CA SER A 122 -2.65 -10.68 1.04
C SER A 122 -3.65 -11.11 -0.02
N ILE A 123 -3.32 -12.10 -0.86
CA ILE A 123 -4.25 -12.66 -1.86
C ILE A 123 -5.52 -13.19 -1.18
N VAL A 124 -5.38 -13.93 -0.09
CA VAL A 124 -6.53 -14.51 0.62
C VAL A 124 -7.43 -13.41 1.17
N PHE A 125 -6.88 -12.43 1.88
CA PHE A 125 -7.67 -11.35 2.50
C PHE A 125 -8.27 -10.39 1.47
N ILE A 126 -7.55 -10.06 0.39
CA ILE A 126 -8.07 -9.23 -0.71
C ILE A 126 -9.23 -9.94 -1.43
N ARG A 127 -9.11 -11.26 -1.66
CA ARG A 127 -10.20 -12.06 -2.24
C ARG A 127 -11.42 -12.09 -1.33
N LEU A 128 -11.23 -12.25 -0.01
CA LEU A 128 -12.32 -12.18 0.95
C LEU A 128 -12.99 -10.80 0.93
N ALA A 129 -12.19 -9.72 0.93
CA ALA A 129 -12.70 -8.36 0.86
C ALA A 129 -13.52 -8.12 -0.42
N TYR A 130 -13.12 -8.65 -1.58
CA TYR A 130 -13.89 -8.56 -2.82
C TYR A 130 -15.32 -9.09 -2.71
N THR A 131 -15.55 -10.14 -1.92
CA THR A 131 -16.90 -10.69 -1.69
C THR A 131 -17.77 -9.84 -0.78
N ARG A 132 -17.16 -8.92 -0.03
CA ARG A 132 -17.80 -8.13 1.03
C ARG A 132 -17.92 -6.64 0.70
N ILE A 133 -17.20 -6.18 -0.33
CA ILE A 133 -17.24 -4.80 -0.83
C ILE A 133 -18.19 -4.73 -2.04
N ALA A 134 -18.98 -3.67 -2.10
CA ALA A 134 -20.00 -3.41 -3.12
C ALA A 134 -19.74 -2.09 -3.85
N GLY A 135 -20.57 -1.80 -4.86
CA GLY A 135 -20.52 -0.56 -5.62
C GLY A 135 -19.17 -0.28 -6.26
N VAL A 136 -18.77 1.00 -6.26
CA VAL A 136 -17.56 1.50 -6.93
C VAL A 136 -16.29 0.97 -6.28
N TYR A 137 -16.28 0.76 -4.96
CA TYR A 137 -15.09 0.30 -4.23
C TYR A 137 -14.70 -1.15 -4.55
N LYS A 138 -15.58 -1.92 -5.18
CA LYS A 138 -15.31 -3.30 -5.59
C LYS A 138 -14.21 -3.41 -6.65
N VAL A 139 -13.85 -2.32 -7.32
CA VAL A 139 -12.71 -2.25 -8.26
C VAL A 139 -11.36 -2.29 -7.55
N VAL A 140 -11.31 -1.91 -6.27
CA VAL A 140 -10.05 -1.74 -5.53
C VAL A 140 -9.35 -3.07 -5.25
N PRO A 141 -10.02 -4.14 -4.76
CA PRO A 141 -9.35 -5.42 -4.53
C PRO A 141 -8.68 -6.02 -5.78
N PRO A 142 -9.32 -6.07 -6.97
CA PRO A 142 -8.65 -6.52 -8.19
C PRO A 142 -7.41 -5.68 -8.57
N VAL A 143 -7.47 -4.36 -8.41
CA VAL A 143 -6.33 -3.47 -8.66
C VAL A 143 -5.16 -3.80 -7.73
N PHE A 144 -5.43 -4.03 -6.44
CA PHE A 144 -4.38 -4.44 -5.50
C PHE A 144 -3.76 -5.80 -5.84
N MET A 145 -4.57 -6.77 -6.28
CA MET A 145 -4.03 -8.06 -6.74
C MET A 145 -3.11 -7.87 -7.95
N PHE A 146 -3.50 -7.02 -8.90
CA PHE A 146 -2.69 -6.70 -10.07
C PHE A 146 -1.35 -6.05 -9.68
N VAL A 147 -1.37 -5.03 -8.82
CA VAL A 147 -0.14 -4.37 -8.36
C VAL A 147 0.75 -5.31 -7.56
N ASN A 148 0.17 -6.15 -6.67
CA ASN A 148 0.94 -7.14 -5.94
C ASN A 148 1.57 -8.20 -6.86
N ALA A 149 0.90 -8.58 -7.95
CA ALA A 149 1.48 -9.47 -8.95
C ALA A 149 2.69 -8.82 -9.64
N LEU A 150 2.62 -7.52 -9.98
CA LEU A 150 3.77 -6.78 -10.53
C LEU A 150 4.94 -6.73 -9.54
N LEU A 151 4.66 -6.42 -8.27
CA LEU A 151 5.67 -6.44 -7.20
C LEU A 151 6.30 -7.83 -7.04
N THR A 152 5.52 -8.90 -7.20
CA THR A 152 6.01 -10.28 -7.09
C THR A 152 6.96 -10.62 -8.22
N VAL A 153 6.65 -10.20 -9.44
CA VAL A 153 7.56 -10.37 -10.58
C VAL A 153 8.89 -9.68 -10.30
N TYR A 154 8.86 -8.44 -9.79
CA TYR A 154 10.09 -7.73 -9.43
C TYR A 154 10.87 -8.43 -8.29
N MET A 155 10.19 -8.89 -7.25
CA MET A 155 10.82 -9.63 -6.15
C MET A 155 11.44 -10.95 -6.64
N ALA A 156 10.81 -11.64 -7.58
CA ALA A 156 11.39 -12.83 -8.20
C ALA A 156 12.69 -12.50 -8.94
N PHE A 157 12.74 -11.39 -9.69
CA PHE A 157 13.96 -10.90 -10.33
C PHE A 157 15.05 -10.58 -9.31
N LEU A 158 14.73 -9.88 -8.20
CA LEU A 158 15.70 -9.61 -7.13
C LEU A 158 16.24 -10.89 -6.50
N ASN A 159 15.38 -11.89 -6.26
CA ASN A 159 15.81 -13.18 -5.71
C ASN A 159 16.80 -13.88 -6.65
N MET A 160 16.49 -13.92 -7.95
CA MET A 160 17.36 -14.51 -8.95
C MET A 160 18.69 -13.74 -9.05
N TRP A 161 18.64 -12.41 -9.04
CA TRP A 161 19.83 -11.56 -9.10
C TRP A 161 20.76 -11.85 -7.92
N TRP A 162 20.24 -11.80 -6.69
CA TRP A 162 21.04 -12.09 -5.51
C TRP A 162 21.56 -13.52 -5.47
N ALA A 163 20.76 -14.51 -5.90
CA ALA A 163 21.22 -15.89 -6.01
C ALA A 163 22.38 -16.08 -7.00
N LEU A 164 22.54 -15.19 -7.98
CA LEU A 164 23.65 -15.21 -8.94
C LEU A 164 24.87 -14.42 -8.47
N THR A 165 24.67 -13.41 -7.62
CA THR A 165 25.76 -12.55 -7.12
C THR A 165 26.35 -12.98 -5.79
N THR A 166 25.73 -13.96 -5.12
CA THR A 166 26.23 -14.58 -3.88
C THR A 166 27.03 -15.84 -4.22
#